data_AF-A0A945UP67-F1
#
_entry.id   AF-A0A945UP67-F1
#
_cell.length_a   1.000
_cell.length_b   1.000
_cell.length_c   1.000
_cell.angle_alpha   90.00
_cell.angle_beta   90.00
_cell.angle_gamma   90.00
#
_symmetry.space_group_name_H-M   'P 1'
#
loop_
_entity.id
_entity.type
_entity.pdbx_description
1 polymer ?
#
loop_
_entity_poly.entity_id
_entity_poly.type
_entity_poly.pdbx_seq_one_letter_code
_entity_poly.pdbx_strand_id
1 'polypeptide(L)'
;MPGQHPSAVHSVLYPPCKKFGAAKRASNPAAALLLPAESVMADEIEKLQAEIDRLTAEATKFRQETEESRWRMRPIWTYGKWLVGSIVAGITVVLAIFGFLKEYWAIQNETNKFQQEQATFELNQAKEREKQLAQAYDKSYARGQAQLKAQQADFAKREALLIKKISLLSANGGEGQVRSSATASKTAQVASKMIAALKQADSAPSDPAIVAKQLRSTPKTIRFDEILASIRRNQFSLIGEGIEGSFRHGYVLTGDGVIFDKATNLMWQSAGSDNAMTFGEAKDYVSALHSQKFGGYDGWRLPTIEELLSLLEPRQKNGALYIDAKFSDRQRWIISSDNDGEGRGWGLVFYEGKLYIPTRSFPYFVRAVRTQK
;
A
#
# COMPACT_ATOMS: atom_id res chain seq x y z
N MET A 1 41.53 -7.09 -43.01
CA MET A 1 41.01 -5.76 -43.38
C MET A 1 39.99 -5.95 -44.50
N PRO A 2 38.86 -5.27 -44.49
CA PRO A 2 38.03 -4.84 -43.35
C PRO A 2 36.56 -5.31 -43.58
N GLY A 3 35.73 -5.40 -42.54
CA GLY A 3 34.90 -4.27 -42.11
C GLY A 3 33.52 -4.39 -42.76
N GLN A 4 32.40 -4.03 -42.18
CA GLN A 4 32.10 -3.18 -41.04
C GLN A 4 30.58 -3.35 -40.86
N HIS A 5 30.10 -3.44 -39.62
CA HIS A 5 28.77 -2.89 -39.33
C HIS A 5 28.83 -1.37 -39.56
N PRO A 6 27.70 -0.76 -39.93
CA PRO A 6 27.14 0.18 -38.98
C PRO A 6 25.61 0.15 -38.86
N SER A 7 25.19 0.55 -37.65
CA SER A 7 23.88 1.01 -37.20
C SER A 7 23.10 1.92 -38.16
N ALA A 8 21.77 1.73 -38.20
CA ALA A 8 20.72 2.77 -38.23
C ALA A 8 19.37 2.01 -38.18
N VAL A 9 18.63 1.98 -37.07
CA VAL A 9 17.68 3.02 -36.64
C VAL A 9 16.85 3.55 -37.81
N HIS A 10 15.65 2.99 -38.03
CA HIS A 10 14.44 3.77 -38.33
C HIS A 10 13.18 2.88 -38.38
N SER A 11 12.26 3.19 -37.45
CA SER A 11 10.79 3.22 -37.62
C SER A 11 10.03 1.99 -38.15
N VAL A 12 9.44 1.25 -37.22
CA VAL A 12 8.12 0.60 -37.39
C VAL A 12 7.26 1.05 -36.20
N LEU A 13 6.60 2.20 -36.35
CA LEU A 13 5.14 2.32 -36.49
C LEU A 13 4.35 1.87 -35.25
N TYR A 14 4.32 2.75 -34.25
CA TYR A 14 3.18 2.87 -33.34
C TYR A 14 1.94 3.31 -34.14
N PRO A 15 0.75 2.72 -33.92
CA PRO A 15 -0.46 3.28 -34.48
C PRO A 15 -0.80 4.63 -33.80
N PRO A 16 -1.37 5.59 -34.55
CA PRO A 16 -1.46 6.97 -34.15
C PRO A 16 -2.55 7.23 -33.11
N CYS A 17 -2.23 8.14 -32.20
CA CYS A 17 -3.16 8.95 -31.43
C CYS A 17 -4.26 9.53 -32.34
N LYS A 18 -5.52 9.11 -32.14
CA LYS A 18 -6.69 9.92 -32.53
C LYS A 18 -7.06 10.81 -31.35
N LYS A 19 -6.96 12.12 -31.57
CA LYS A 19 -7.49 13.18 -30.70
C LYS A 19 -9.02 13.24 -30.80
N PHE A 20 -9.63 13.42 -29.63
CA PHE A 20 -10.83 14.20 -29.32
C PHE A 20 -12.03 14.11 -30.26
N GLY A 21 -13.02 13.29 -29.86
CA GLY A 21 -14.43 13.59 -30.04
C GLY A 21 -15.04 13.88 -28.66
N ALA A 22 -15.57 15.10 -28.49
CA ALA A 22 -16.25 15.51 -27.27
C ALA A 22 -17.57 14.74 -27.06
N ALA A 23 -18.03 14.76 -25.80
CA ALA A 23 -19.37 14.40 -25.32
C ALA A 23 -19.69 12.92 -25.09
N LYS A 24 -19.43 12.46 -23.86
CA LYS A 24 -20.54 12.16 -22.92
C LYS A 24 -19.98 12.09 -21.50
N ARG A 25 -20.55 12.89 -20.60
CA ARG A 25 -20.42 12.74 -19.14
C ARG A 25 -20.72 11.27 -18.81
N ALA A 26 -19.70 10.50 -18.46
CA ALA A 26 -19.88 9.24 -17.78
C ALA A 26 -20.25 9.58 -16.33
N SER A 27 -21.54 9.55 -16.07
CA SER A 27 -22.12 9.48 -14.74
C SER A 27 -21.40 8.43 -13.91
N ASN A 28 -20.95 8.84 -12.73
CA ASN A 28 -20.43 8.01 -11.66
C ASN A 28 -21.31 6.76 -11.44
N PRO A 29 -20.83 5.52 -11.62
CA PRO A 29 -21.64 4.32 -11.38
C PRO A 29 -21.88 4.04 -9.89
N ALA A 30 -21.27 4.80 -8.96
CA ALA A 30 -21.56 4.71 -7.53
C ALA A 30 -22.76 5.59 -7.08
N ALA A 31 -23.32 6.41 -7.98
CA ALA A 31 -24.48 7.27 -7.66
C ALA A 31 -25.85 6.66 -8.02
N ALA A 32 -25.88 5.44 -8.57
CA ALA A 32 -27.08 4.87 -9.19
C ALA A 32 -27.76 3.74 -8.40
N LEU A 33 -27.37 3.50 -7.13
CA LEU A 33 -27.81 2.28 -6.42
C LEU A 33 -28.53 2.47 -5.08
N LEU A 34 -28.91 3.69 -4.69
CA LEU A 34 -29.69 3.90 -3.45
C LEU A 34 -30.71 5.06 -3.53
N LEU A 35 -31.34 5.31 -4.68
CA LEU A 35 -32.43 6.30 -4.78
C LEU A 35 -33.68 5.78 -5.52
N PRO A 36 -34.34 4.71 -5.04
CA PRO A 36 -35.78 4.57 -5.32
C PRO A 36 -36.66 4.33 -4.08
N ALA A 37 -36.08 4.08 -2.90
CA ALA A 37 -36.88 3.77 -1.71
C ALA A 37 -37.36 5.03 -0.95
N GLU A 38 -36.61 6.13 -1.01
CA GLU A 38 -36.90 7.36 -0.23
C GLU A 38 -38.06 8.17 -0.81
N SER A 39 -38.18 8.29 -2.14
CA SER A 39 -39.29 9.02 -2.77
C SER A 39 -40.61 8.26 -2.72
N VAL A 40 -40.55 6.92 -2.78
CA VAL A 40 -41.74 6.06 -2.79
C VAL A 40 -42.42 6.06 -1.42
N MET A 41 -41.64 6.00 -0.34
CA MET A 41 -42.20 6.05 1.03
C MET A 41 -42.78 7.42 1.40
N ALA A 42 -42.17 8.51 0.94
CA ALA A 42 -42.69 9.87 1.19
C ALA A 42 -44.05 10.09 0.48
N ASP A 43 -44.17 9.65 -0.77
CA ASP A 43 -45.43 9.70 -1.54
C ASP A 43 -46.53 8.83 -0.91
N GLU A 44 -46.18 7.66 -0.36
CA GLU A 44 -47.13 6.79 0.33
C GLU A 44 -47.63 7.40 1.65
N ILE A 45 -46.75 8.08 2.39
CA ILE A 45 -47.11 8.80 3.62
C ILE A 45 -48.07 9.96 3.31
N GLU A 46 -47.83 10.71 2.23
CA GLU A 46 -48.71 11.83 1.84
C GLU A 46 -50.10 11.36 1.41
N LYS A 47 -50.17 10.23 0.69
CA LYS A 47 -51.46 9.59 0.32
C LYS A 47 -52.23 9.10 1.54
N LEU A 48 -51.56 8.51 2.51
CA LEU A 48 -52.19 8.05 3.76
C LEU A 48 -52.72 9.22 4.58
N GLN A 49 -51.99 10.34 4.62
CA GLN A 49 -52.44 11.55 5.31
C GLN A 49 -53.73 12.12 4.68
N ALA A 50 -53.79 12.19 3.35
CA ALA A 50 -54.97 12.68 2.65
C ALA A 50 -56.23 11.82 2.90
N GLU A 51 -56.06 10.49 2.98
CA GLU A 51 -57.19 9.58 3.26
C GLU A 51 -57.66 9.71 4.72
N ILE A 52 -56.74 9.91 5.67
CA ILE A 52 -57.11 10.18 7.07
C ILE A 52 -57.88 11.48 7.21
N ASP A 53 -57.46 12.55 6.52
CA ASP A 53 -58.14 13.84 6.56
C ASP A 53 -59.56 13.74 5.98
N ARG A 54 -59.71 12.98 4.88
CA ARG A 54 -61.01 12.67 4.28
C ARG A 54 -61.92 11.91 5.25
N LEU A 55 -61.43 10.84 5.86
CA LEU A 55 -62.22 10.04 6.82
C LEU A 55 -62.61 10.86 8.05
N THR A 56 -61.76 11.78 8.48
CA THR A 56 -62.06 12.72 9.57
C THR A 56 -63.14 13.71 9.17
N ALA A 57 -63.11 14.22 7.94
CA ALA A 57 -64.15 15.09 7.39
C ALA A 57 -65.49 14.36 7.24
N GLU A 58 -65.49 13.09 6.78
CA GLU A 58 -66.69 12.26 6.69
C GLU A 58 -67.27 11.97 8.09
N ALA A 59 -66.43 11.62 9.07
CA ALA A 59 -66.86 11.39 10.45
C ALA A 59 -67.42 12.64 11.14
N THR A 60 -66.87 13.82 10.85
CA THR A 60 -67.37 15.11 11.38
C THR A 60 -68.65 15.55 10.69
N LYS A 61 -68.80 15.33 9.39
CA LYS A 61 -70.05 15.56 8.66
C LYS A 61 -71.18 14.64 9.17
N PHE A 62 -70.89 13.35 9.33
CA PHE A 62 -71.84 12.40 9.91
C PHE A 62 -72.26 12.81 11.33
N ARG A 63 -71.32 13.34 12.13
CA ARG A 63 -71.61 13.92 13.46
C ARG A 63 -72.58 15.12 13.37
N GLN A 64 -72.43 16.00 12.37
CA GLN A 64 -73.32 17.14 12.18
C GLN A 64 -74.72 16.73 11.69
N GLU A 65 -74.82 15.80 10.74
CA GLU A 65 -76.11 15.29 10.23
C GLU A 65 -76.89 14.49 11.30
N THR A 66 -76.19 13.75 12.17
CA THR A 66 -76.80 13.09 13.34
C THR A 66 -77.23 14.07 14.43
N GLU A 67 -76.65 15.28 14.45
CA GLU A 67 -77.06 16.36 15.34
C GLU A 67 -78.30 17.11 14.86
N GLU A 68 -78.56 17.20 13.55
CA GLU A 68 -79.80 17.77 12.98
C GLU A 68 -81.00 16.81 13.14
N SER A 69 -80.74 15.50 13.15
CA SER A 69 -81.75 14.43 13.36
C SER A 69 -82.25 14.32 14.82
N ARG A 70 -81.88 15.27 15.68
CA ARG A 70 -82.05 15.34 17.16
C ARG A 70 -83.48 15.10 17.68
N TRP A 71 -84.50 15.36 16.87
CA TRP A 71 -85.87 15.45 17.34
C TRP A 71 -86.66 14.13 17.30
N ARG A 72 -86.11 13.04 16.74
CA ARG A 72 -86.91 11.82 16.47
C ARG A 72 -86.57 10.55 17.24
N MET A 73 -85.36 10.34 17.81
CA MET A 73 -85.06 9.11 18.57
C MET A 73 -84.01 9.32 19.66
N ARG A 74 -84.39 9.15 20.94
CA ARG A 74 -83.54 9.42 22.12
C ARG A 74 -82.73 8.24 22.69
N PRO A 75 -83.17 6.96 22.63
CA PRO A 75 -82.44 5.87 23.31
C PRO A 75 -81.27 5.24 22.53
N ILE A 76 -81.35 5.13 21.19
CA ILE A 76 -80.29 4.51 20.34
C ILE A 76 -79.04 5.42 20.18
N TRP A 77 -79.15 6.68 20.62
CA TRP A 77 -78.23 7.76 20.32
C TRP A 77 -76.94 7.77 21.16
N THR A 78 -76.97 7.21 22.37
CA THR A 78 -75.81 7.19 23.28
C THR A 78 -74.70 6.27 22.76
N TYR A 79 -75.07 5.14 22.15
CA TYR A 79 -74.11 4.18 21.60
C TYR A 79 -73.45 4.71 20.32
N GLY A 80 -74.21 5.37 19.44
CA GLY A 80 -73.68 6.00 18.22
C GLY A 80 -72.69 7.12 18.52
N LYS A 81 -72.95 7.95 19.54
CA LYS A 81 -72.01 8.98 20.00
C LYS A 81 -70.71 8.42 20.53
N TRP A 82 -70.79 7.35 21.31
CA TRP A 82 -69.63 6.68 21.87
C TRP A 82 -68.75 6.07 20.76
N LEU A 83 -69.37 5.42 19.77
CA LEU A 83 -68.65 4.82 18.64
C LEU A 83 -67.93 5.87 17.77
N VAL A 84 -68.61 6.96 17.41
CA VAL A 84 -68.01 8.06 16.63
C VAL A 84 -66.91 8.76 17.43
N GLY A 85 -67.09 8.93 18.74
CA GLY A 85 -66.05 9.46 19.62
C GLY A 85 -64.78 8.61 19.65
N SER A 86 -64.93 7.28 19.76
CA SER A 86 -63.82 6.33 19.76
C SER A 86 -63.05 6.30 18.43
N ILE A 87 -63.76 6.39 17.29
CA ILE A 87 -63.12 6.45 15.96
C ILE A 87 -62.30 7.74 15.81
N VAL A 88 -62.86 8.89 16.18
CA VAL A 88 -62.13 10.18 16.11
C VAL A 88 -60.93 10.20 17.05
N ALA A 89 -61.05 9.64 18.26
CA ALA A 89 -59.94 9.51 19.20
C ALA A 89 -58.83 8.60 18.63
N GLY A 90 -59.19 7.46 18.03
CA GLY A 90 -58.25 6.57 17.37
C GLY A 90 -57.49 7.24 16.22
N ILE A 91 -58.20 7.98 15.37
CA ILE A 91 -57.59 8.73 14.27
C ILE A 91 -56.63 9.81 14.80
N THR A 92 -57.00 10.50 15.88
CA THR A 92 -56.15 11.54 16.49
C THR A 92 -54.83 10.97 17.01
N VAL A 93 -54.85 9.77 17.59
CA VAL A 93 -53.63 9.07 18.04
C VAL A 93 -52.76 8.67 16.85
N VAL A 94 -53.36 8.16 15.77
CA VAL A 94 -52.62 7.81 14.53
C VAL A 94 -51.97 9.05 13.92
N LEU A 95 -52.67 10.17 13.86
CA LEU A 95 -52.12 11.45 13.38
C LEU A 95 -50.96 11.96 14.26
N ALA A 96 -51.05 11.79 15.58
CA ALA A 96 -49.97 12.14 16.49
C ALA A 96 -48.71 11.27 16.29
N ILE A 97 -48.89 9.96 16.06
CA ILE A 97 -47.78 9.04 15.75
C ILE A 97 -47.14 9.40 14.40
N PHE A 98 -47.94 9.74 13.39
CA PHE A 98 -47.44 10.20 12.09
C PHE A 98 -46.67 11.51 12.20
N GLY A 99 -47.17 12.47 12.99
CA GLY A 99 -46.44 13.70 13.29
C GLY A 99 -45.07 13.43 13.92
N PHE A 100 -45.02 12.53 14.90
CA PHE A 100 -43.77 12.12 15.55
C PHE A 100 -42.81 11.41 14.59
N LEU A 101 -43.32 10.52 13.72
CA LEU A 101 -42.51 9.85 12.70
C LEU A 101 -41.94 10.83 11.68
N LYS A 102 -42.69 11.86 11.29
CA LYS A 102 -42.24 12.91 10.38
C LYS A 102 -41.11 13.74 11.01
N GLU A 103 -41.26 14.15 12.26
CA GLU A 103 -40.21 14.87 13.00
C GLU A 103 -38.97 14.00 13.23
N TYR A 104 -39.15 12.74 13.62
CA TYR A 104 -38.06 11.77 13.76
C TYR A 104 -37.30 11.59 12.44
N TRP A 105 -38.02 11.48 11.31
CA TRP A 105 -37.41 11.31 9.99
C TRP A 105 -36.65 12.57 9.54
N ALA A 106 -37.17 13.77 9.83
CA ALA A 106 -36.48 15.03 9.56
C ALA A 106 -35.15 15.12 10.33
N ILE A 107 -35.14 14.73 11.61
CA ILE A 107 -33.93 14.69 12.45
C ILE A 107 -32.92 13.69 11.88
N GLN A 108 -33.38 12.49 11.49
CA GLN A 108 -32.50 11.47 10.89
C GLN A 108 -31.85 11.97 9.59
N ASN A 109 -32.61 12.67 8.74
CA ASN A 109 -32.10 13.22 7.49
C ASN A 109 -31.01 14.29 7.72
N GLU A 110 -31.21 15.19 8.68
CA GLU A 110 -30.18 16.17 9.06
C GLU A 110 -28.92 15.50 9.61
N THR A 111 -29.06 14.47 10.45
CA THR A 111 -27.90 13.72 10.96
C THR A 111 -27.14 13.00 9.85
N ASN A 112 -27.82 12.37 8.89
CA ASN A 112 -27.18 11.71 7.75
C ASN A 112 -26.42 12.70 6.87
N LYS A 113 -27.01 13.87 6.61
CA LYS A 113 -26.36 14.96 5.88
C LYS A 113 -25.10 15.45 6.58
N PHE A 114 -25.17 15.65 7.91
CA PHE A 114 -24.01 16.06 8.70
C PHE A 114 -22.89 15.01 8.68
N GLN A 115 -23.23 13.72 8.83
CA GLN A 115 -22.27 12.62 8.73
C GLN A 115 -21.58 12.58 7.35
N GLN A 116 -22.35 12.83 6.29
CA GLN A 116 -21.80 12.90 4.93
C GLN A 116 -20.87 14.10 4.75
N GLU A 117 -21.24 15.27 5.26
CA GLU A 117 -20.39 16.47 5.23
C GLU A 117 -19.10 16.25 6.02
N GLN A 118 -19.17 15.66 7.20
CA GLN A 118 -18.00 15.30 8.01
C GLN A 118 -17.06 14.33 7.28
N ALA A 119 -17.60 13.28 6.66
CA ALA A 119 -16.82 12.33 5.87
C ALA A 119 -16.12 13.00 4.67
N THR A 120 -16.79 13.94 3.99
CA THR A 120 -16.16 14.69 2.89
C THR A 120 -15.05 15.64 3.37
N PHE A 121 -15.22 16.25 4.55
CA PHE A 121 -14.19 17.09 5.16
C PHE A 121 -12.96 16.28 5.56
N GLU A 122 -13.13 15.12 6.19
CA GLU A 122 -12.04 14.21 6.55
C GLU A 122 -11.29 13.70 5.31
N LEU A 123 -12.01 13.34 4.24
CA LEU A 123 -11.40 12.95 2.97
C LEU A 123 -10.57 14.09 2.35
N ASN A 124 -11.08 15.32 2.40
CA ASN A 124 -10.35 16.48 1.89
C ASN A 124 -9.11 16.80 2.73
N GLN A 125 -9.19 16.67 4.06
CA GLN A 125 -8.01 16.78 4.92
C GLN A 125 -6.98 15.68 4.62
N ALA A 126 -7.42 14.45 4.42
CA ALA A 126 -6.53 13.33 4.11
C ALA A 126 -5.78 13.57 2.78
N LYS A 127 -6.48 14.04 1.74
CA LYS A 127 -5.86 14.41 0.46
C LYS A 127 -4.83 15.53 0.61
N GLU A 128 -5.10 16.54 1.44
CA GLU A 128 -4.14 17.62 1.66
C GLU A 128 -2.91 17.14 2.45
N ARG A 129 -3.09 16.24 3.43
CA ARG A 129 -1.97 15.58 4.14
C ARG A 129 -1.12 14.73 3.19
N GLU A 130 -1.74 13.98 2.27
CA GLU A 130 -1.03 13.22 1.24
C GLU A 130 -0.20 14.14 0.33
N LYS A 131 -0.76 15.27 -0.08
CA LYS A 131 -0.05 16.27 -0.88
C LYS A 131 1.14 16.87 -0.13
N GLN A 132 0.99 17.16 1.16
CA GLN A 132 2.08 17.65 2.01
C GLN A 132 3.19 16.59 2.17
N LEU A 133 2.82 15.32 2.36
CA LEU A 133 3.77 14.20 2.43
C LEU A 133 4.51 14.00 1.11
N ALA A 134 3.82 14.09 -0.03
CA ALA A 134 4.44 14.02 -1.36
C ALA A 134 5.46 15.17 -1.56
N GLN A 135 5.10 16.40 -1.16
CA GLN A 135 6.03 17.53 -1.22
C GLN A 135 7.24 17.37 -0.27
N ALA A 136 7.01 16.86 0.95
CA ALA A 136 8.08 16.57 1.89
C ALA A 136 9.02 15.47 1.35
N TYR A 137 8.45 14.45 0.70
CA TYR A 137 9.17 13.39 0.03
C TYR A 137 10.05 13.93 -1.11
N ASP A 138 9.51 14.75 -2.01
CA ASP A 138 10.28 15.34 -3.12
C ASP A 138 11.45 16.18 -2.60
N LYS A 139 11.24 16.96 -1.54
CA LYS A 139 12.31 17.72 -0.87
C LYS A 139 13.36 16.83 -0.20
N SER A 140 12.96 15.68 0.34
CA SER A 140 13.89 14.71 0.92
C SER A 140 14.70 14.01 -0.16
N TYR A 141 14.03 13.58 -1.24
CA TYR A 141 14.64 12.93 -2.39
C TYR A 141 15.67 13.83 -3.09
N ALA A 142 15.33 15.10 -3.32
CA ALA A 142 16.26 16.09 -3.88
C ALA A 142 17.50 16.28 -3.00
N ARG A 143 17.33 16.29 -1.66
CA ARG A 143 18.46 16.37 -0.71
C ARG A 143 19.36 15.13 -0.78
N GLY A 144 18.77 13.93 -0.82
CA GLY A 144 19.53 12.69 -0.96
C GLY A 144 20.34 12.63 -2.27
N GLN A 145 19.72 13.04 -3.39
CA GLN A 145 20.39 13.13 -4.69
C GLN A 145 21.56 14.11 -4.69
N ALA A 146 21.39 15.28 -4.05
CA ALA A 146 22.47 16.26 -3.92
C ALA A 146 23.64 15.71 -3.08
N GLN A 147 23.34 14.99 -2.00
CA GLN A 147 24.36 14.38 -1.13
C GLN A 147 25.13 13.26 -1.84
N LEU A 148 24.45 12.44 -2.64
CA LEU A 148 25.09 11.39 -3.44
C LEU A 148 26.05 11.99 -4.48
N LYS A 149 25.61 13.04 -5.19
CA LYS A 149 26.47 13.77 -6.15
C LYS A 149 27.70 14.38 -5.47
N ALA A 150 27.53 14.94 -4.26
CA ALA A 150 28.64 15.49 -3.49
C ALA A 150 29.65 14.41 -3.09
N GLN A 151 29.18 13.23 -2.65
CA GLN A 151 30.05 12.10 -2.31
C GLN A 151 30.79 11.55 -3.54
N GLN A 152 30.11 11.41 -4.68
CA GLN A 152 30.74 10.99 -5.94
C GLN A 152 31.83 11.98 -6.40
N ALA A 153 31.57 13.28 -6.26
CA ALA A 153 32.54 14.31 -6.59
C ALA A 153 33.77 14.28 -5.65
N ASP A 154 33.57 14.05 -4.34
CA ASP A 154 34.67 13.89 -3.38
C ASP A 154 35.51 12.64 -3.69
N PHE A 155 34.85 11.53 -4.05
CA PHE A 155 35.52 10.30 -4.48
C PHE A 155 36.36 10.52 -5.74
N ALA A 156 35.79 11.15 -6.79
CA ALA A 156 36.50 11.46 -8.02
C ALA A 156 37.72 12.39 -7.79
N LYS A 157 37.62 13.35 -6.86
CA LYS A 157 38.75 14.18 -6.44
C LYS A 157 39.87 13.36 -5.78
N ARG A 158 39.52 12.41 -4.92
CA ARG A 158 40.49 11.52 -4.25
C ARG A 158 41.16 10.58 -5.24
N GLU A 159 40.41 10.03 -6.19
CA GLU A 159 40.97 9.22 -7.28
C GLU A 159 41.94 10.03 -8.15
N ALA A 160 41.56 11.24 -8.57
CA ALA A 160 42.44 12.11 -9.33
C ALA A 160 43.73 12.47 -8.56
N LEU A 161 43.62 12.70 -7.24
CA LEU A 161 44.78 12.95 -6.39
C LEU A 161 45.68 11.73 -6.26
N LEU A 162 45.11 10.53 -6.14
CA LEU A 162 45.83 9.26 -6.12
C LEU A 162 46.58 9.04 -7.44
N ILE A 163 45.92 9.23 -8.58
CA ILE A 163 46.51 9.12 -9.92
C ILE A 163 47.67 10.12 -10.07
N LYS A 164 47.47 11.38 -9.66
CA LYS A 164 48.53 12.41 -9.69
C LYS A 164 49.72 12.04 -8.80
N LYS A 165 49.46 11.50 -7.61
CA LYS A 165 50.52 11.08 -6.66
C LYS A 165 51.30 9.88 -7.19
N ILE A 166 50.64 8.92 -7.81
CA ILE A 166 51.27 7.78 -8.49
C ILE A 166 52.13 8.25 -9.67
N SER A 167 51.63 9.19 -10.48
CA SER A 167 52.37 9.78 -11.61
C SER A 167 53.63 10.54 -11.16
N LEU A 168 53.54 11.35 -10.09
CA LEU A 168 54.70 12.06 -9.52
C LEU A 168 55.76 11.11 -8.94
N LEU A 169 55.33 10.03 -8.29
CA LEU A 169 56.23 8.99 -7.79
C LEU A 169 56.94 8.24 -8.94
N SER A 170 56.27 8.08 -10.08
CA SER A 170 56.88 7.51 -11.29
C SER A 170 57.83 8.47 -12.00
N ALA A 171 57.56 9.79 -11.96
CA ALA A 171 58.38 10.81 -12.61
C ALA A 171 59.70 11.10 -11.86
N ASN A 172 59.69 11.02 -10.52
CA ASN A 172 60.90 11.14 -9.70
C ASN A 172 61.75 9.85 -9.66
N GLY A 173 61.37 8.81 -10.42
CA GLY A 173 62.10 7.55 -10.53
C GLY A 173 63.21 7.52 -11.58
N GLY A 174 63.44 8.62 -12.29
CA GLY A 174 64.45 8.71 -13.35
C GLY A 174 65.36 9.90 -13.14
N GLU A 175 66.39 9.74 -12.31
CA GLU A 175 67.76 10.29 -12.46
C GLU A 175 68.50 10.15 -11.11
N GLY A 176 69.62 9.42 -11.10
CA GLY A 176 70.57 9.41 -9.98
C GLY A 176 70.90 8.04 -9.41
N GLN A 177 72.08 7.56 -9.79
CA GLN A 177 72.73 6.31 -9.39
C GLN A 177 72.94 6.19 -7.86
N VAL A 178 72.70 4.99 -7.34
CA VAL A 178 73.14 4.45 -6.03
C VAL A 178 72.68 5.19 -4.77
N ARG A 179 71.54 4.77 -4.20
CA ARG A 179 71.35 4.71 -2.73
C ARG A 179 70.30 3.68 -2.31
N SER A 180 70.83 2.62 -1.70
CA SER A 180 70.23 1.58 -0.87
C SER A 180 69.17 0.64 -1.49
N SER A 181 69.62 -0.60 -1.64
CA SER A 181 68.84 -1.84 -1.85
C SER A 181 67.66 -2.04 -0.89
N ALA A 182 67.48 -1.21 0.13
CA ALA A 182 66.41 -1.29 1.11
C ALA A 182 65.09 -0.67 0.62
N THR A 183 65.12 0.37 -0.21
CA THR A 183 63.91 1.11 -0.63
C THR A 183 63.22 0.43 -1.81
N ALA A 184 63.99 -0.04 -2.81
CA ALA A 184 63.48 -0.88 -3.88
C ALA A 184 62.97 -2.23 -3.36
N SER A 185 63.63 -2.80 -2.34
CA SER A 185 63.18 -4.00 -1.64
C SER A 185 61.85 -3.75 -0.90
N LYS A 186 61.69 -2.64 -0.18
CA LYS A 186 60.42 -2.28 0.48
C LYS A 186 59.29 -2.03 -0.51
N THR A 187 59.53 -1.33 -1.62
CA THR A 187 58.51 -1.08 -2.64
C THR A 187 58.11 -2.38 -3.36
N ALA A 188 59.06 -3.26 -3.65
CA ALA A 188 58.79 -4.60 -4.17
C ALA A 188 58.06 -5.50 -3.14
N GLN A 189 58.34 -5.36 -1.85
CA GLN A 189 57.67 -6.09 -0.78
C GLN A 189 56.24 -5.58 -0.55
N VAL A 190 56.01 -4.28 -0.67
CA VAL A 190 54.67 -3.66 -0.59
C VAL A 190 53.86 -3.98 -1.85
N ALA A 191 54.46 -3.94 -3.04
CA ALA A 191 53.81 -4.38 -4.28
C ALA A 191 53.51 -5.88 -4.26
N SER A 192 54.42 -6.71 -3.76
CA SER A 192 54.21 -8.15 -3.56
C SER A 192 53.11 -8.42 -2.54
N LYS A 193 53.08 -7.69 -1.41
CA LYS A 193 51.99 -7.76 -0.43
C LYS A 193 50.66 -7.27 -0.99
N MET A 194 50.65 -6.22 -1.83
CA MET A 194 49.45 -5.74 -2.51
C MET A 194 48.96 -6.72 -3.57
N ILE A 195 49.85 -7.30 -4.37
CA ILE A 195 49.52 -8.34 -5.36
C ILE A 195 49.08 -9.63 -4.66
N ALA A 196 49.68 -9.98 -3.53
CA ALA A 196 49.27 -11.11 -2.69
C ALA A 196 47.94 -10.83 -1.97
N ALA A 197 47.68 -9.59 -1.54
CA ALA A 197 46.40 -9.18 -0.97
C ALA A 197 45.30 -9.11 -2.03
N LEU A 198 45.61 -8.67 -3.26
CA LEU A 198 44.71 -8.71 -4.41
C LEU A 198 44.47 -10.15 -4.86
N LYS A 199 45.49 -11.01 -4.85
CA LYS A 199 45.33 -12.45 -5.10
C LYS A 199 44.58 -13.15 -3.98
N GLN A 200 44.72 -12.76 -2.71
CA GLN A 200 43.90 -13.27 -1.60
C GLN A 200 42.46 -12.73 -1.61
N ALA A 201 42.23 -11.56 -2.21
CA ALA A 201 40.90 -11.03 -2.48
C ALA A 201 40.22 -11.77 -3.66
N ASP A 202 40.98 -12.17 -4.69
CA ASP A 202 40.51 -13.01 -5.81
C ASP A 202 40.51 -14.53 -5.48
N SER A 203 41.32 -14.96 -4.52
CA SER A 203 41.43 -16.34 -4.03
C SER A 203 40.81 -16.51 -2.65
N ALA A 204 39.91 -15.59 -2.25
CA ALA A 204 39.02 -15.87 -1.15
C ALA A 204 38.36 -17.22 -1.44
N PRO A 205 38.39 -18.17 -0.48
CA PRO A 205 37.77 -19.47 -0.68
C PRO A 205 36.34 -19.20 -1.13
N SER A 206 35.91 -19.85 -2.22
CA SER A 206 34.53 -19.93 -2.69
C SER A 206 33.58 -19.57 -1.55
N ASP A 207 32.97 -18.38 -1.67
CA ASP A 207 32.03 -17.74 -0.75
C ASP A 207 31.65 -18.65 0.43
N PRO A 208 32.13 -18.41 1.68
CA PRO A 208 31.97 -19.35 2.79
C PRO A 208 30.49 -19.72 2.87
N ALA A 209 30.21 -20.99 2.56
CA ALA A 209 28.89 -21.48 2.16
C ALA A 209 27.81 -20.75 2.96
N ILE A 210 26.97 -19.97 2.27
CA ILE A 210 25.84 -19.29 2.91
C ILE A 210 25.00 -20.38 3.55
N VAL A 211 25.02 -20.47 4.88
CA VAL A 211 24.20 -21.41 5.62
C VAL A 211 22.77 -20.91 5.54
N ALA A 212 21.94 -21.64 4.79
CA ALA A 212 20.55 -21.29 4.61
C ALA A 212 19.82 -21.28 5.96
N LYS A 213 19.13 -20.17 6.24
CA LYS A 213 18.37 -19.95 7.46
C LYS A 213 16.90 -20.25 7.21
N GLN A 214 16.36 -21.21 7.97
CA GLN A 214 14.94 -21.53 7.92
C GLN A 214 14.13 -20.44 8.63
N LEU A 215 13.26 -19.77 7.88
CA LEU A 215 12.34 -18.75 8.41
C LEU A 215 10.93 -19.33 8.57
N ARG A 216 10.13 -18.67 9.41
CA ARG A 216 8.72 -19.00 9.59
C ARG A 216 7.94 -18.71 8.30
N SER A 217 7.22 -19.71 7.83
CA SER A 217 6.35 -19.64 6.65
C SER A 217 4.85 -19.48 6.97
N THR A 218 4.45 -19.72 8.23
CA THR A 218 3.06 -19.67 8.68
C THR A 218 2.72 -18.30 9.27
N PRO A 219 1.65 -17.62 8.81
CA PRO A 219 1.25 -16.32 9.37
C PRO A 219 0.93 -16.38 10.87
N LYS A 220 1.24 -15.31 11.61
CA LYS A 220 1.04 -15.20 13.05
C LYS A 220 0.58 -13.79 13.44
N THR A 221 -0.21 -13.70 14.50
CA THR A 221 -0.31 -12.48 15.30
C THR A 221 1.00 -12.29 16.07
N ILE A 222 1.73 -11.22 15.78
CA ILE A 222 3.07 -11.00 16.31
C ILE A 222 3.21 -9.56 16.79
N ARG A 223 3.81 -9.38 17.97
CA ARG A 223 4.09 -8.06 18.53
C ARG A 223 5.46 -7.55 18.08
N PHE A 224 5.67 -6.24 18.21
CA PHE A 224 6.93 -5.61 17.80
C PHE A 224 8.16 -6.17 18.53
N ASP A 225 8.05 -6.48 19.82
CA ASP A 225 9.12 -7.06 20.63
C ASP A 225 9.53 -8.46 20.14
N GLU A 226 8.57 -9.27 19.72
CA GLU A 226 8.84 -10.57 19.09
C GLU A 226 9.54 -10.43 17.74
N ILE A 227 9.18 -9.40 16.95
CA ILE A 227 9.88 -9.08 15.70
C ILE A 227 11.31 -8.63 15.98
N LEU A 228 11.54 -7.77 16.97
CA LEU A 228 12.91 -7.38 17.36
C LEU A 228 13.73 -8.60 17.83
N ALA A 229 13.11 -9.54 18.53
CA ALA A 229 13.77 -10.79 18.92
C ALA A 229 14.15 -11.64 17.70
N SER A 230 13.30 -11.72 16.67
CA SER A 230 13.63 -12.43 15.42
C SER A 230 14.75 -11.73 14.65
N ILE A 231 14.75 -10.39 14.56
CA ILE A 231 15.81 -9.60 13.93
C ILE A 231 17.17 -9.91 14.57
N ARG A 232 17.24 -9.88 15.91
CA ARG A 232 18.48 -10.19 16.65
C ARG A 232 18.94 -11.62 16.44
N ARG A 233 18.02 -12.59 16.56
CA ARG A 233 18.30 -14.02 16.32
C ARG A 233 18.81 -14.26 14.91
N ASN A 234 18.26 -13.53 13.95
CA ASN A 234 18.54 -13.74 12.54
C ASN A 234 19.68 -12.88 12.00
N GLN A 235 20.13 -11.89 12.77
CA GLN A 235 21.11 -10.87 12.38
C GLN A 235 20.63 -10.01 11.20
N PHE A 236 19.32 -9.77 11.10
CA PHE A 236 18.74 -8.91 10.08
C PHE A 236 19.01 -7.43 10.37
N SER A 237 18.94 -6.62 9.33
CA SER A 237 18.99 -5.16 9.46
C SER A 237 17.57 -4.60 9.61
N LEU A 238 17.46 -3.47 10.30
CA LEU A 238 16.27 -2.62 10.34
C LEU A 238 16.72 -1.16 10.47
N ILE A 239 16.99 -0.54 9.32
CA ILE A 239 17.71 0.74 9.22
C ILE A 239 16.93 1.90 9.83
N GLY A 240 15.61 1.90 9.71
CA GLY A 240 14.76 2.92 10.34
C GLY A 240 14.84 2.95 11.87
N GLU A 241 15.22 1.82 12.49
CA GLU A 241 15.44 1.69 13.93
C GLU A 241 16.93 1.76 14.31
N GLY A 242 17.82 2.07 13.35
CA GLY A 242 19.27 2.12 13.57
C GLY A 242 19.90 0.75 13.83
N ILE A 243 19.24 -0.35 13.45
CA ILE A 243 19.74 -1.72 13.65
C ILE A 243 20.46 -2.16 12.38
N GLU A 244 21.78 -2.28 12.43
CA GLU A 244 22.58 -2.87 11.36
C GLU A 244 22.87 -4.35 11.67
N GLY A 245 22.43 -5.23 10.77
CA GLY A 245 22.64 -6.66 10.85
C GLY A 245 23.80 -7.15 10.00
N SER A 246 24.23 -8.38 10.25
CA SER A 246 25.30 -9.07 9.50
C SER A 246 24.80 -10.19 8.59
N PHE A 247 23.48 -10.29 8.38
CA PHE A 247 22.88 -11.28 7.50
C PHE A 247 23.43 -11.16 6.07
N ARG A 248 23.90 -12.29 5.52
CA ARG A 248 24.48 -12.37 4.17
C ARG A 248 23.40 -12.80 3.17
N HIS A 249 23.11 -11.95 2.21
CA HIS A 249 22.16 -12.23 1.13
C HIS A 249 22.81 -13.04 -0.01
N GLY A 250 22.03 -13.90 -0.68
CA GLY A 250 22.52 -14.81 -1.71
C GLY A 250 21.57 -14.96 -2.90
N TYR A 251 21.21 -13.87 -3.57
CA TYR A 251 20.20 -13.86 -4.63
C TYR A 251 20.72 -14.34 -6.00
N VAL A 252 20.00 -15.28 -6.61
CA VAL A 252 20.24 -15.82 -7.95
C VAL A 252 18.98 -15.68 -8.80
N LEU A 253 19.08 -15.08 -9.98
CA LEU A 253 17.98 -15.06 -10.95
C LEU A 253 17.85 -16.45 -11.59
N THR A 254 16.67 -17.06 -11.51
CA THR A 254 16.42 -18.40 -12.05
C THR A 254 15.73 -18.40 -13.42
N GLY A 255 15.32 -17.22 -13.91
CA GLY A 255 14.47 -17.06 -15.10
C GLY A 255 13.01 -16.76 -14.73
N ASP A 256 12.20 -16.39 -15.72
CA ASP A 256 10.75 -16.17 -15.61
C ASP A 256 10.31 -15.21 -14.48
N GLY A 257 11.16 -14.23 -14.17
CA GLY A 257 10.88 -13.25 -13.13
C GLY A 257 10.94 -13.81 -11.71
N VAL A 258 11.65 -14.92 -11.48
CA VAL A 258 11.87 -15.52 -10.15
C VAL A 258 13.31 -15.33 -9.68
N ILE A 259 13.46 -15.03 -8.38
CA ILE A 259 14.74 -14.92 -7.68
C ILE A 259 14.81 -16.02 -6.63
N PHE A 260 15.86 -16.83 -6.67
CA PHE A 260 16.19 -17.77 -5.62
C PHE A 260 17.13 -17.13 -4.59
N ASP A 261 16.73 -17.12 -3.32
CA ASP A 261 17.53 -16.65 -2.20
C ASP A 261 18.21 -17.84 -1.50
N LYS A 262 19.51 -18.02 -1.76
CA LYS A 262 20.34 -19.06 -1.13
C LYS A 262 20.47 -18.90 0.38
N ALA A 263 20.25 -17.69 0.91
CA ALA A 263 20.37 -17.43 2.34
C ALA A 263 19.17 -17.92 3.15
N THR A 264 18.02 -18.13 2.51
CA THR A 264 16.78 -18.56 3.17
C THR A 264 16.14 -19.79 2.53
N ASN A 265 16.66 -20.27 1.40
CA ASN A 265 16.03 -21.26 0.52
C ASN A 265 14.60 -20.87 0.09
N LEU A 266 14.35 -19.57 -0.04
CA LEU A 266 13.09 -19.02 -0.51
C LEU A 266 13.21 -18.61 -1.98
N MET A 267 12.11 -18.71 -2.71
CA MET A 267 12.01 -18.14 -4.05
C MET A 267 11.02 -16.98 -4.01
N TRP A 268 11.39 -15.90 -4.67
CA TRP A 268 10.69 -14.63 -4.65
C TRP A 268 10.30 -14.22 -6.05
N GLN A 269 9.12 -13.62 -6.16
CA GLN A 269 8.77 -12.88 -7.35
C GLN A 269 9.67 -11.63 -7.47
N SER A 270 10.35 -11.45 -8.60
CA SER A 270 11.28 -10.32 -8.83
C SER A 270 10.56 -8.98 -9.04
N ALA A 271 9.43 -8.97 -9.74
CA ALA A 271 8.71 -7.76 -10.12
C ALA A 271 7.59 -7.36 -9.16
N GLY A 272 7.14 -8.25 -8.27
CA GLY A 272 5.99 -8.00 -7.39
C GLY A 272 4.70 -7.70 -8.15
N SER A 273 3.73 -7.09 -7.46
CA SER A 273 2.50 -6.57 -8.07
C SER A 273 2.74 -5.25 -8.80
N ASP A 274 2.07 -5.06 -9.94
CA ASP A 274 2.19 -3.83 -10.74
C ASP A 274 1.53 -2.62 -10.07
N ASN A 275 0.42 -2.87 -9.38
CA ASN A 275 -0.37 -1.89 -8.66
C ASN A 275 -0.42 -2.20 -7.17
N ALA A 276 -0.65 -1.16 -6.37
CA ALA A 276 -0.98 -1.31 -4.97
C ALA A 276 -2.44 -1.79 -4.83
N MET A 277 -2.70 -2.64 -3.85
CA MET A 277 -3.98 -3.32 -3.66
C MET A 277 -4.31 -3.52 -2.18
N THR A 278 -5.58 -3.70 -1.85
CA THR A 278 -6.05 -4.02 -0.50
C THR A 278 -5.57 -5.40 -0.05
N PHE A 279 -5.68 -5.70 1.24
CA PHE A 279 -5.26 -7.02 1.74
C PHE A 279 -6.09 -8.18 1.19
N GLY A 280 -7.36 -7.96 0.84
CA GLY A 280 -8.20 -8.97 0.18
C GLY A 280 -7.68 -9.29 -1.22
N GLU A 281 -7.49 -8.25 -2.03
CA GLU A 281 -6.92 -8.37 -3.38
C GLU A 281 -5.50 -8.96 -3.36
N ALA A 282 -4.71 -8.68 -2.32
CA ALA A 282 -3.39 -9.29 -2.14
C ALA A 282 -3.44 -10.81 -1.99
N LYS A 283 -4.47 -11.34 -1.32
CA LYS A 283 -4.69 -12.79 -1.23
C LYS A 283 -5.08 -13.37 -2.59
N ASP A 284 -5.98 -12.68 -3.29
CA ASP A 284 -6.46 -13.11 -4.61
C ASP A 284 -5.31 -13.09 -5.64
N TYR A 285 -4.47 -12.06 -5.61
CA TYR A 285 -3.27 -11.93 -6.44
C TYR A 285 -2.33 -13.13 -6.27
N VAL A 286 -2.02 -13.48 -5.02
CA VAL A 286 -1.14 -14.61 -4.72
C VAL A 286 -1.79 -15.95 -5.05
N SER A 287 -3.11 -16.07 -4.84
CA SER A 287 -3.87 -17.26 -5.25
C SER A 287 -3.84 -17.45 -6.77
N ALA A 288 -3.97 -16.37 -7.54
CA ALA A 288 -3.84 -16.41 -8.99
C ALA A 288 -2.44 -16.86 -9.43
N LEU A 289 -1.36 -16.34 -8.81
CA LEU A 289 0.02 -16.79 -9.09
C LEU A 289 0.22 -18.28 -8.80
N HIS A 290 -0.36 -18.76 -7.71
CA HIS A 290 -0.34 -20.18 -7.35
C HIS A 290 -1.03 -21.03 -8.43
N SER A 291 -2.26 -20.66 -8.82
CA SER A 291 -3.04 -21.39 -9.83
C SER A 291 -2.40 -21.38 -11.22
N GLN A 292 -1.76 -20.27 -11.59
CA GLN A 292 -1.08 -20.11 -12.88
C GLN A 292 0.31 -20.78 -12.92
N LYS A 293 0.77 -21.32 -11.79
CA LYS A 293 2.15 -21.83 -11.63
C LYS A 293 3.19 -20.82 -12.12
N PHE A 294 3.11 -19.59 -11.61
CA PHE A 294 4.00 -18.51 -12.02
C PHE A 294 5.48 -18.95 -11.95
N GLY A 295 6.23 -18.71 -13.03
CA GLY A 295 7.62 -19.15 -13.19
C GLY A 295 7.81 -20.67 -13.24
N GLY A 296 6.75 -21.45 -13.54
CA GLY A 296 6.76 -22.91 -13.49
C GLY A 296 6.57 -23.49 -12.08
N TYR A 297 6.33 -22.64 -11.08
CA TYR A 297 6.32 -23.00 -9.67
C TYR A 297 4.93 -22.85 -9.05
N ASP A 298 4.56 -23.80 -8.18
CA ASP A 298 3.39 -23.74 -7.31
C ASP A 298 3.75 -23.15 -5.92
N GLY A 299 2.80 -23.13 -4.98
CA GLY A 299 3.08 -22.81 -3.58
C GLY A 299 3.36 -21.33 -3.28
N TRP A 300 3.07 -20.43 -4.22
CA TRP A 300 3.13 -18.99 -3.99
C TRP A 300 2.20 -18.56 -2.86
N ARG A 301 2.73 -17.80 -1.91
CA ARG A 301 2.00 -17.27 -0.75
C ARG A 301 2.45 -15.83 -0.44
N LEU A 302 1.69 -15.16 0.42
CA LEU A 302 2.15 -13.92 1.05
C LEU A 302 3.30 -14.24 2.02
N PRO A 303 4.33 -13.37 2.07
CA PRO A 303 5.46 -13.56 2.98
C PRO A 303 5.07 -13.25 4.42
N THR A 304 5.79 -13.84 5.38
CA THR A 304 5.74 -13.40 6.78
C THR A 304 6.65 -12.19 6.98
N ILE A 305 6.48 -11.44 8.08
CA ILE A 305 7.31 -10.27 8.35
C ILE A 305 8.78 -10.64 8.52
N GLU A 306 9.06 -11.84 9.03
CA GLU A 306 10.42 -12.37 9.19
C GLU A 306 11.09 -12.62 7.84
N GLU A 307 10.34 -13.15 6.86
CA GLU A 307 10.82 -13.33 5.49
C GLU A 307 10.99 -11.99 4.76
N LEU A 308 10.15 -11.00 5.04
CA LEU A 308 10.34 -9.66 4.48
C LEU A 308 11.60 -8.98 5.01
N LEU A 309 11.87 -9.13 6.30
CA LEU A 309 13.07 -8.57 6.93
C LEU A 309 14.36 -9.19 6.36
N SER A 310 14.32 -10.42 5.87
CA SER A 310 15.47 -11.04 5.20
C SER A 310 15.74 -10.48 3.80
N LEU A 311 14.86 -9.63 3.26
CA LEU A 311 15.11 -8.89 2.01
C LEU A 311 15.76 -7.53 2.26
N LEU A 312 15.82 -7.06 3.51
CA LEU A 312 16.30 -5.73 3.83
C LEU A 312 17.84 -5.70 3.83
N GLU A 313 18.39 -4.92 2.89
CA GLU A 313 19.82 -4.71 2.77
C GLU A 313 20.31 -3.62 3.73
N PRO A 314 21.53 -3.75 4.30
CA PRO A 314 22.06 -2.73 5.21
C PRO A 314 22.37 -1.39 4.53
N ARG A 315 22.42 -1.39 3.19
CA ARG A 315 22.69 -0.21 2.36
C ARG A 315 21.70 -0.19 1.20
N GLN A 316 21.43 1.01 0.69
CA GLN A 316 20.63 1.15 -0.53
C GLN A 316 21.40 0.53 -1.70
N LYS A 317 20.83 -0.51 -2.32
CA LYS A 317 21.43 -1.23 -3.45
C LYS A 317 20.63 -1.09 -4.74
N ASN A 318 19.36 -0.72 -4.64
CA ASN A 318 18.47 -0.55 -5.77
C ASN A 318 17.90 0.86 -5.80
N GLY A 319 18.63 1.80 -6.40
CA GLY A 319 18.32 3.22 -6.32
C GLY A 319 18.35 3.71 -4.88
N ALA A 320 17.23 4.26 -4.39
CA ALA A 320 17.07 4.72 -3.02
C ALA A 320 16.47 3.64 -2.07
N LEU A 321 16.46 2.37 -2.49
CA LEU A 321 15.83 1.28 -1.74
C LEU A 321 16.87 0.36 -1.10
N TYR A 322 16.61 -0.01 0.15
CA TYR A 322 17.32 -1.01 0.95
C TYR A 322 16.93 -2.45 0.53
N ILE A 323 17.07 -2.76 -0.76
CA ILE A 323 16.83 -4.09 -1.35
C ILE A 323 17.83 -4.30 -2.50
N ASP A 324 18.17 -5.55 -2.82
CA ASP A 324 19.09 -5.88 -3.93
C ASP A 324 18.54 -5.43 -5.30
N ALA A 325 19.44 -5.03 -6.19
CA ALA A 325 19.12 -4.54 -7.54
C ALA A 325 18.45 -5.59 -8.45
N LYS A 326 18.47 -6.87 -8.09
CA LYS A 326 17.74 -7.92 -8.83
C LYS A 326 16.22 -7.82 -8.68
N PHE A 327 15.75 -7.19 -7.61
CA PHE A 327 14.32 -6.94 -7.41
C PHE A 327 13.89 -5.69 -8.18
N SER A 328 12.61 -5.61 -8.55
CA SER A 328 12.05 -4.35 -9.06
C SER A 328 12.01 -3.28 -7.97
N ASP A 329 12.32 -2.05 -8.37
CA ASP A 329 12.29 -0.84 -7.52
C ASP A 329 10.89 -0.22 -7.39
N ARG A 330 9.87 -0.82 -8.01
CA ARG A 330 8.49 -0.34 -7.97
C ARG A 330 7.84 -0.57 -6.60
N GLN A 331 8.09 -1.73 -5.98
CA GLN A 331 7.47 -2.10 -4.69
C GLN A 331 8.21 -1.46 -3.51
N ARG A 332 7.97 -0.16 -3.31
CA ARG A 332 8.64 0.66 -2.29
C ARG A 332 8.20 0.35 -0.86
N TRP A 333 6.99 -0.18 -0.68
CA TRP A 333 6.48 -0.73 0.57
C TRP A 333 5.64 -1.95 0.25
N ILE A 334 5.72 -2.96 1.12
CA ILE A 334 5.00 -4.22 0.94
C ILE A 334 4.36 -4.67 2.24
N ILE A 335 3.32 -5.48 2.11
CA ILE A 335 2.58 -6.04 3.24
C ILE A 335 3.00 -7.49 3.50
N SER A 336 3.04 -7.89 4.77
CA SER A 336 3.16 -9.29 5.17
C SER A 336 1.80 -9.94 5.40
N SER A 337 1.81 -11.25 5.54
CA SER A 337 0.68 -12.04 6.00
C SER A 337 0.42 -11.91 7.51
N ASP A 338 1.34 -11.35 8.28
CA ASP A 338 1.23 -11.23 9.73
C ASP A 338 0.30 -10.08 10.15
N ASN A 339 -0.16 -10.14 11.40
CA ASN A 339 -1.02 -9.14 12.01
C ASN A 339 -0.51 -8.71 13.39
N ASP A 340 -0.93 -7.54 13.84
CA ASP A 340 -0.52 -6.96 15.12
C ASP A 340 -1.47 -7.27 16.29
N GLY A 341 -2.56 -7.99 16.02
CA GLY A 341 -3.62 -8.30 16.98
C GLY A 341 -4.72 -7.23 17.10
N GLU A 342 -4.55 -6.08 16.45
CA GLU A 342 -5.51 -4.95 16.45
C GLU A 342 -6.24 -4.82 15.09
N GLY A 343 -6.24 -5.89 14.30
CA GLY A 343 -6.85 -5.89 12.97
C GLY A 343 -6.01 -5.23 11.87
N ARG A 344 -4.77 -4.80 12.16
CA ARG A 344 -3.83 -4.25 11.17
C ARG A 344 -2.85 -5.32 10.70
N GLY A 345 -2.06 -5.01 9.67
CA GLY A 345 -1.00 -5.87 9.16
C GLY A 345 0.38 -5.33 9.47
N TRP A 346 1.39 -6.20 9.48
CA TRP A 346 2.79 -5.75 9.46
C TRP A 346 3.27 -5.56 8.04
N GLY A 347 4.01 -4.49 7.77
CA GLY A 347 4.64 -4.27 6.49
C GLY A 347 6.06 -3.72 6.62
N LEU A 348 6.78 -3.72 5.50
CA LEU A 348 8.13 -3.18 5.37
C LEU A 348 8.18 -2.05 4.34
N VAL A 349 8.86 -0.95 4.67
CA VAL A 349 9.11 0.19 3.79
C VAL A 349 10.57 0.18 3.36
N PHE A 350 10.86 -0.09 2.09
CA PHE A 350 12.24 -0.27 1.60
C PHE A 350 13.02 1.02 1.39
N TYR A 351 12.39 2.18 1.23
CA TYR A 351 13.12 3.44 1.06
C TYR A 351 13.58 4.06 2.40
N GLU A 352 12.98 3.65 3.50
CA GLU A 352 13.37 4.04 4.87
C GLU A 352 14.00 2.88 5.66
N GLY A 353 13.83 1.64 5.19
CA GLY A 353 14.25 0.43 5.90
C GLY A 353 13.56 0.28 7.25
N LYS A 354 12.26 0.61 7.33
CA LYS A 354 11.47 0.59 8.57
C LYS A 354 10.25 -0.32 8.47
N LEU A 355 9.77 -0.76 9.62
CA LEU A 355 8.47 -1.42 9.75
C LEU A 355 7.35 -0.37 9.78
N TYR A 356 6.16 -0.77 9.36
CA TYR A 356 4.94 0.02 9.51
C TYR A 356 3.74 -0.90 9.74
N ILE A 357 2.67 -0.36 10.31
CA ILE A 357 1.49 -1.11 10.75
C ILE A 357 0.21 -0.54 10.11
N PRO A 358 -0.04 -0.85 8.83
CA PRO A 358 -1.17 -0.26 8.11
C PRO A 358 -2.50 -1.01 8.29
N THR A 359 -3.61 -0.33 8.05
CA THR A 359 -4.98 -0.89 8.10
C THR A 359 -5.26 -1.79 6.89
N ARG A 360 -6.00 -2.89 7.02
CA ARG A 360 -6.21 -3.86 5.91
C ARG A 360 -6.83 -3.28 4.62
N SER A 361 -7.44 -2.09 4.69
CA SER A 361 -7.97 -1.32 3.57
C SER A 361 -6.95 -0.43 2.84
N PHE A 362 -5.79 -0.15 3.45
CA PHE A 362 -4.74 0.63 2.79
C PHE A 362 -4.17 -0.14 1.58
N PRO A 363 -3.81 0.53 0.48
CA PRO A 363 -3.25 -0.12 -0.70
C PRO A 363 -1.74 -0.42 -0.55
N TYR A 364 -1.35 -1.67 -0.77
CA TYR A 364 0.03 -2.15 -0.66
C TYR A 364 0.50 -2.80 -1.94
N PHE A 365 1.80 -2.72 -2.20
CA PHE A 365 2.39 -3.68 -3.11
C PHE A 365 2.56 -5.05 -2.46
N VAL A 366 2.57 -6.07 -3.31
CA VAL A 366 2.74 -7.46 -2.90
C VAL A 366 3.96 -8.03 -3.60
N ARG A 367 4.72 -8.86 -2.89
CA ARG A 367 5.76 -9.71 -3.47
C ARG A 367 5.51 -11.12 -2.97
N ALA A 368 5.16 -12.02 -3.89
CA ALA A 368 4.91 -13.40 -3.52
C ALA A 368 6.21 -14.12 -3.18
N VAL A 369 6.13 -15.04 -2.21
CA VAL A 369 7.22 -15.92 -1.80
C VAL A 369 6.76 -17.37 -1.85
N ARG A 370 7.70 -18.29 -2.07
CA ARG A 370 7.51 -19.72 -1.86
C ARG A 370 8.76 -20.33 -1.25
N THR A 371 8.61 -21.50 -0.64
CA THR A 371 9.75 -22.30 -0.17
C THR A 371 10.24 -23.19 -1.30
N GLN A 372 11.56 -23.29 -1.48
CA GLN A 372 12.13 -24.29 -2.37
C GLN A 372 11.93 -25.68 -1.74
N LYS A 373 11.36 -26.61 -2.51
CA LYS A 373 11.16 -28.01 -2.07
C LYS A 373 12.33 -28.86 -2.49
#